data_AF-A0A4R4LIV2-F1
#
_entry.id   AF-A0A4R4LIV2-F1
#
_cell.length_a   1.000
_cell.length_b   1.000
_cell.length_c   1.000
_cell.angle_alpha   90.00
_cell.angle_beta   90.00
_cell.angle_gamma   90.00
#
_symmetry.space_group_name_H-M   'P 1'
#
loop_
_entity.id
_entity.type
_entity.pdbx_description
1 polymer ?
#
loop_
_entity_poly.entity_id
_entity_poly.type
_entity_poly.pdbx_seq_one_letter_code
_entity_poly.pdbx_strand_id
1 'polypeptide(L)'
;MTAQVRKLSISVPPDVAEQLEREPNASAYITQAVRDRMRLDALAAELAHQGIQVTEQGVAEVRARRAAVEAEWPAERRQAVRDRVRQHLLDEANGSRQQSVA
;
A
#
# COMPACT_ATOMS: atom_id res chain seq x y z
N MET A 1 8.13 0.98 27.06
CA MET A 1 7.39 -0.28 27.28
C MET A 1 7.58 -1.14 26.04
N THR A 2 8.22 -2.30 26.13
CA THR A 2 8.39 -3.19 24.97
C THR A 2 7.01 -3.74 24.58
N ALA A 3 6.57 -3.45 23.36
CA ALA A 3 5.30 -3.97 22.86
C ALA A 3 5.34 -5.51 22.89
N GLN A 4 4.30 -6.13 23.44
CA GLN A 4 4.21 -7.58 23.50
C GLN A 4 3.97 -8.12 22.08
N VAL A 5 4.97 -8.83 21.54
CA VAL A 5 4.90 -9.42 20.19
C VAL A 5 4.54 -10.90 20.30
N ARG A 6 3.59 -11.36 19.50
CA ARG A 6 3.24 -12.78 19.36
C ARG A 6 3.80 -13.32 18.05
N LYS A 7 4.62 -14.37 18.12
CA LYS A 7 5.16 -15.06 16.93
C LYS A 7 4.05 -15.88 16.27
N LEU A 8 3.90 -15.73 14.96
CA LEU A 8 3.04 -16.55 14.11
C LEU A 8 3.92 -17.30 13.10
N SER A 9 3.62 -18.57 12.87
CA SER A 9 4.26 -19.38 11.83
C SER A 9 3.19 -19.74 10.80
N ILE A 10 3.39 -19.34 9.55
CA ILE A 10 2.44 -19.56 8.47
C ILE A 10 3.15 -20.18 7.28
N SER A 11 2.46 -21.06 6.57
CA SER A 11 2.91 -21.55 5.27
C SER A 11 2.42 -20.59 4.18
N VAL A 12 3.31 -20.18 3.28
CA VAL A 12 2.98 -19.30 2.16
C VAL A 12 3.28 -20.00 0.83
N PRO A 13 2.58 -19.64 -0.26
CA PRO A 13 2.92 -20.10 -1.60
C PRO A 13 4.38 -19.80 -1.99
N PRO A 14 5.01 -20.60 -2.88
CA PRO A 14 6.42 -20.46 -3.23
C PRO A 14 6.79 -19.07 -3.80
N ASP A 15 5.95 -18.51 -4.65
CA ASP A 15 6.12 -17.18 -5.23
C ASP A 15 6.13 -16.07 -4.18
N VAL A 16 5.27 -16.20 -3.16
CA VAL A 16 5.23 -15.28 -2.01
C VAL A 16 6.47 -15.46 -1.14
N ALA A 17 6.92 -16.70 -0.93
CA ALA A 17 8.13 -16.99 -0.17
C ALA A 17 9.36 -16.34 -0.82
N GLU A 18 9.55 -16.54 -2.12
CA GLU A 18 10.63 -15.93 -2.90
C GLU A 18 10.62 -14.39 -2.80
N GLN A 19 9.44 -13.78 -2.85
CA GLN A 19 9.34 -12.33 -2.73
C GLN A 19 9.73 -11.85 -1.32
N LEU A 20 9.28 -12.55 -0.27
CA LEU A 20 9.62 -12.21 1.11
C LEU A 20 11.10 -12.42 1.42
N GLU A 21 11.75 -13.40 0.80
CA GLU A 21 13.19 -13.65 0.93
C GLU A 21 14.05 -12.53 0.32
N ARG A 22 13.52 -11.79 -0.67
CA ARG A 22 14.20 -10.60 -1.24
C ARG A 22 14.10 -9.37 -0.35
N GLU A 23 13.15 -9.35 0.59
CA GLU A 23 12.97 -8.21 1.47
C GLU A 23 14.01 -8.22 2.60
N PRO A 24 14.64 -7.08 2.92
CA PRO A 24 15.61 -7.01 4.01
C PRO A 24 14.99 -7.34 5.37
N ASN A 25 13.67 -7.18 5.52
CA ASN A 25 12.92 -7.60 6.70
C ASN A 25 11.49 -8.03 6.34
N ALA A 26 11.31 -9.32 6.09
CA ALA A 26 10.00 -9.91 5.74
C ALA A 26 8.92 -9.65 6.80
N SER A 27 9.26 -9.69 8.10
CA SER A 27 8.27 -9.48 9.18
C SER A 27 7.76 -8.04 9.19
N ALA A 28 8.63 -7.06 9.00
CA ALA A 28 8.24 -5.66 8.91
C ALA A 28 7.38 -5.41 7.66
N TYR A 29 7.78 -5.98 6.51
CA TYR A 29 7.03 -5.89 5.26
C TYR A 29 5.59 -6.43 5.42
N ILE A 30 5.44 -7.66 5.93
CA ILE A 30 4.12 -8.27 6.14
C ILE A 30 3.30 -7.45 7.15
N THR A 31 3.93 -7.02 8.25
CA THR A 31 3.24 -6.22 9.27
C THR A 31 2.68 -4.93 8.69
N GLN A 32 3.46 -4.25 7.84
CA GLN A 32 3.00 -3.03 7.18
C GLN A 32 1.88 -3.32 6.19
N ALA A 33 2.02 -4.34 5.34
CA ALA A 33 0.98 -4.73 4.39
C ALA A 33 -0.36 -5.08 5.07
N VAL A 34 -0.31 -5.77 6.22
CA VAL A 34 -1.50 -6.07 7.04
C VAL A 34 -2.10 -4.79 7.60
N ARG A 35 -1.28 -3.88 8.15
CA ARG A 35 -1.77 -2.58 8.68
C ARG A 35 -2.41 -1.74 7.58
N ASP A 36 -1.83 -1.71 6.39
CA ASP A 36 -2.39 -0.97 5.25
C ASP A 36 -3.73 -1.55 4.83
N ARG A 37 -3.87 -2.89 4.80
CA ARG A 37 -5.16 -3.54 4.56
C ARG A 37 -6.18 -3.16 5.63
N MET A 38 -5.81 -3.24 6.91
CA MET A 38 -6.72 -2.86 8.01
C MET A 38 -7.19 -1.41 7.92
N ARG A 39 -6.32 -0.48 7.52
CA ARG A 39 -6.69 0.94 7.31
C ARG A 39 -7.70 1.10 6.18
N LEU A 40 -7.52 0.37 5.08
CA LEU A 40 -8.46 0.40 3.95
C LEU A 40 -9.81 -0.19 4.34
N ASP A 41 -9.82 -1.30 5.09
CA ASP A 41 -11.06 -1.93 5.56
C ASP A 41 -11.80 -1.01 6.54
N ALA A 42 -11.08 -0.33 7.43
CA ALA A 42 -11.66 0.67 8.34
C ALA A 42 -12.26 1.87 7.58
N LEU A 43 -11.56 2.36 6.56
CA LEU A 43 -12.09 3.43 5.69
C LEU A 43 -13.36 2.98 4.95
N ALA A 44 -13.37 1.76 4.40
CA ALA A 44 -14.53 1.21 3.73
C ALA A 44 -15.74 1.08 4.69
N ALA A 45 -15.50 0.65 5.93
CA ALA A 45 -16.53 0.58 6.96
C ALA A 45 -17.09 1.97 7.32
N GLU A 46 -16.24 2.99 7.45
CA GLU A 46 -16.69 4.36 7.70
C GLU A 46 -17.53 4.92 6.55
N LEU A 47 -17.10 4.73 5.30
CA LEU A 47 -17.88 5.13 4.13
C LEU A 47 -19.25 4.45 4.12
N ALA A 48 -19.29 3.14 4.39
CA ALA A 48 -20.53 2.39 4.47
C ALA A 48 -21.45 2.89 5.59
N HIS A 49 -20.88 3.28 6.74
CA HIS A 49 -21.63 3.89 7.85
C HIS A 49 -22.30 5.20 7.44
N GLN A 50 -21.64 6.01 6.61
CA GLN A 50 -22.21 7.22 6.00
C GLN A 50 -23.16 6.94 4.82
N GLY A 51 -23.49 5.68 4.54
CA GLY A 51 -24.35 5.28 3.43
C GLY A 51 -23.67 5.22 2.06
N ILE A 52 -22.35 5.38 2.00
CA ILE A 52 -21.56 5.32 0.77
C ILE A 52 -21.01 3.90 0.60
N GLN A 53 -21.62 3.12 -0.30
CA GLN A 53 -21.19 1.76 -0.59
C GLN A 53 -20.12 1.74 -1.67
N VAL A 54 -18.90 1.32 -1.33
CA VAL A 54 -17.82 1.07 -2.31
C VAL A 54 -17.96 -0.36 -2.83
N THR A 55 -18.54 -0.51 -4.03
CA THR A 55 -18.75 -1.84 -4.63
C THR A 55 -17.56 -2.25 -5.49
N GLU A 56 -17.33 -3.56 -5.61
CA GLU A 56 -16.29 -4.10 -6.50
C GLU A 56 -16.50 -3.67 -7.96
N GLN A 57 -17.75 -3.67 -8.42
CA GLN A 57 -18.11 -3.20 -9.76
C GLN A 57 -17.75 -1.71 -9.93
N GLY A 58 -18.12 -0.85 -8.98
CA GLY A 58 -17.80 0.58 -9.04
C GLY A 58 -16.29 0.83 -9.03
N VAL A 59 -15.53 0.06 -8.23
CA VAL A 59 -14.07 0.11 -8.25
C VAL A 59 -13.51 -0.31 -9.61
N ALA A 60 -14.04 -1.37 -10.22
CA ALA A 60 -13.61 -1.83 -11.54
C ALA A 60 -13.89 -0.78 -12.63
N GLU A 61 -15.09 -0.18 -12.63
CA GLU A 61 -15.49 0.87 -13.58
C GLU A 61 -14.59 2.11 -13.45
N VAL A 62 -14.37 2.58 -12.23
CA VAL A 62 -13.48 3.74 -11.97
C VAL A 62 -12.05 3.43 -12.40
N ARG A 63 -11.55 2.21 -12.13
CA ARG A 63 -10.22 1.77 -12.56
C ARG A 63 -10.11 1.77 -14.08
N ALA A 64 -11.12 1.24 -14.79
CA ALA A 64 -11.15 1.22 -16.25
C ALA A 64 -11.16 2.64 -16.83
N ARG A 65 -12.01 3.53 -16.28
CA ARG A 65 -12.09 4.94 -16.71
C ARG A 65 -10.76 5.67 -16.48
N ARG A 66 -10.12 5.45 -15.34
CA ARG A 66 -8.80 6.01 -15.06
C ARG A 66 -7.75 5.50 -16.05
N ALA A 67 -7.72 4.19 -16.31
CA ALA A 67 -6.78 3.59 -17.25
C ALA A 67 -6.94 4.14 -18.67
N ALA A 68 -8.18 4.37 -19.13
CA ALA A 68 -8.45 4.99 -20.42
C ALA A 68 -7.86 6.40 -20.52
N VAL A 69 -8.05 7.23 -19.47
CA VAL A 69 -7.45 8.58 -19.41
C VAL A 69 -5.92 8.50 -19.39
N GLU A 70 -5.33 7.57 -18.64
CA GLU A 70 -3.87 7.40 -18.59
C GLU A 70 -3.26 6.90 -19.90
N ALA A 71 -4.02 6.14 -20.70
CA ALA A 71 -3.58 5.68 -22.02
C ALA A 71 -3.39 6.84 -23.01
N GLU A 72 -4.18 7.92 -22.87
CA GLU A 72 -4.06 9.14 -23.67
C GLU A 72 -2.89 10.03 -23.26
N TRP A 73 -2.24 9.76 -22.12
CA TRP A 73 -1.16 10.60 -21.64
C TRP A 73 0.14 10.42 -22.44
N PRO A 74 0.82 11.54 -22.78
CA PRO A 74 2.18 11.52 -23.27
C PRO A 74 3.11 10.77 -22.31
N ALA A 75 4.13 10.10 -22.85
CA ALA A 75 5.05 9.29 -22.06
C ALA A 75 5.77 10.11 -20.96
N GLU A 76 6.09 11.37 -21.27
CA GLU A 76 6.73 12.33 -20.37
C GLU A 76 5.85 12.62 -19.15
N ARG A 77 4.53 12.72 -19.36
CA ARG A 77 3.57 12.95 -18.27
C ARG A 77 3.51 11.74 -17.33
N ARG A 78 3.46 10.52 -17.89
CA ARG A 78 3.49 9.28 -17.09
C ARG A 78 4.77 9.19 -16.29
N GLN A 79 5.92 9.50 -16.89
CA GLN A 79 7.21 9.50 -16.21
C GLN A 79 7.25 10.53 -15.07
N ALA A 80 6.81 11.76 -15.32
CA ALA A 80 6.77 12.82 -14.30
C ALA A 80 5.85 12.49 -13.10
N VAL A 81 4.78 11.72 -13.31
CA VAL A 81 3.94 11.22 -12.20
C VAL A 81 4.70 10.15 -11.40
N ARG A 82 5.34 9.19 -12.07
CA ARG A 82 6.13 8.15 -11.40
C ARG A 82 7.28 8.73 -10.57
N ASP A 83 7.97 9.73 -11.11
CA ASP A 83 9.09 10.36 -10.42
C ASP A 83 8.62 11.13 -9.17
N ARG A 84 7.47 11.81 -9.25
CA ARG A 84 6.84 12.44 -8.08
C ARG A 84 6.45 11.43 -7.00
N VAL A 85 5.84 10.31 -7.38
CA VAL A 85 5.49 9.24 -6.43
C VAL A 85 6.75 8.67 -5.78
N ARG A 86 7.80 8.38 -6.57
CA ARG A 86 9.07 7.88 -6.05
C ARG A 86 9.68 8.87 -5.05
N GLN A 87 9.73 10.15 -5.40
CA GLN A 87 10.28 11.18 -4.54
C GLN A 87 9.51 11.26 -3.21
N HIS A 88 8.18 11.26 -3.25
CA HIS A 88 7.36 11.27 -2.04
C HIS A 88 7.64 10.07 -1.12
N LEU A 89 7.77 8.86 -1.68
CA LEU A 89 8.09 7.67 -0.88
C LEU A 89 9.48 7.76 -0.25
N LEU A 90 10.46 8.33 -0.95
CA LEU A 90 11.79 8.58 -0.39
C LEU A 90 11.74 9.62 0.73
N ASP A 91 10.96 10.68 0.55
CA ASP A 91 10.79 11.74 1.55
C ASP A 91 10.09 11.20 2.81
N GLU A 92 9.05 10.37 2.66
CA GLU A 92 8.40 9.70 3.80
C GLU A 92 9.36 8.75 4.54
N ALA A 93 10.17 7.98 3.81
CA ALA A 93 11.17 7.09 4.40
C ALA A 93 12.26 7.87 5.17
N ASN A 94 12.66 9.05 4.67
CA ASN A 94 13.64 9.90 5.34
C ASN A 94 13.02 10.66 6.53
N GLY A 95 11.78 11.15 6.42
CA GLY A 95 11.07 11.84 7.49
C GLY A 95 10.76 10.92 8.68
N SER A 96 10.35 9.69 8.41
CA SER A 96 10.16 8.65 9.44
C SER A 96 11.49 8.24 10.11
N ARG A 97 12.61 8.30 9.38
CA ARG A 97 13.95 8.06 9.93
C ARG A 97 14.44 9.22 10.82
N GLN A 98 14.05 10.48 10.56
CA GLN A 98 14.38 11.62 11.43
C GLN A 98 13.53 11.67 12.71
N GLN A 99 12.25 11.28 12.65
CA GLN A 99 11.37 11.26 13.84
C GLN A 99 11.69 10.16 14.87
N SER A 100 12.45 9.13 14.47
CA SER A 100 12.84 8.02 15.36
C SER A 100 14.16 8.24 16.11
N VAL A 101 14.83 9.39 15.90
CA VAL A 101 16.10 9.77 16.57
C VAL A 101 15.86 10.84 17.67
N ALA A 102 14.61 11.13 18.01
CA ALA A 102 14.23 12.08 19.06
C ALA A 102 13.72 11.39 20.33
#